data_AF-A0A444V7Z3-F1
#
_entry.id   AF-A0A444V7Z3-F1
#
_cell.length_a   1.000
_cell.length_b   1.000
_cell.length_c   1.000
_cell.angle_alpha   90.00
_cell.angle_beta   90.00
_cell.angle_gamma   90.00
#
_symmetry.space_group_name_H-M   'P 1'
#
loop_
_entity.id
_entity.type
_entity.pdbx_description
1 polymer ?
#
loop_
_entity_poly.entity_id
_entity_poly.type
_entity_poly.pdbx_seq_one_letter_code
_entity_poly.pdbx_strand_id
1 'polypeptide(L)'
;MALLPLRTQFKGPAPRETKDTDILDEAIYYFKANVFFKNYEIKNEADRTLIYVTLYISECLKKLQKCNSRSQGEKEMYTLGITNFPMPGEPGFPLNGMYAKPTNKQEEETMRTYLQQIRQETGLRLCEKVFDPQTDKPSKSTSLSDGYSKFLMISKNRV
;
A
#
# COMPACT_ATOMS: atom_id res chain seq x y z
N MET A 1 -7.93 12.82 1.29
CA MET A 1 -7.91 11.35 1.51
C MET A 1 -8.65 11.13 2.81
N ALA A 2 -9.45 10.07 2.91
CA ALA A 2 -10.15 9.80 4.16
C ALA A 2 -9.21 9.21 5.21
N LEU A 3 -9.25 9.74 6.43
CA LEU A 3 -8.61 9.16 7.61
C LEU A 3 -9.48 7.99 8.12
N LEU A 4 -9.37 6.86 7.43
CA LEU A 4 -10.16 5.67 7.74
C LEU A 4 -9.58 4.94 8.96
N PRO A 5 -10.44 4.32 9.81
CA PRO A 5 -9.98 3.47 10.90
C PRO A 5 -9.16 2.29 10.38
N LEU A 6 -8.15 1.88 11.14
CA LEU A 6 -7.25 0.77 10.80
C LEU A 6 -7.12 -0.19 11.98
N ARG A 7 -7.05 -1.48 11.68
CA ARG A 7 -6.72 -2.53 12.65
C ARG A 7 -5.20 -2.73 12.67
N THR A 8 -4.50 -1.87 13.41
CA THR A 8 -3.04 -1.87 13.43
C THR A 8 -2.46 -1.73 14.83
N GLN A 9 -1.28 -2.29 15.04
CA GLN A 9 -0.47 -2.08 16.24
C GLN A 9 0.53 -0.91 16.08
N PHE A 10 0.70 -0.40 14.86
CA PHE A 10 1.59 0.72 14.57
C PHE A 10 0.97 2.04 15.05
N LYS A 11 1.81 2.89 15.64
CA LYS A 11 1.39 4.22 16.11
C LYS A 11 1.09 5.13 14.92
N GLY A 12 0.01 5.89 15.02
CA GLY A 12 -0.35 6.90 14.02
C GLY A 12 -1.73 7.49 14.28
N PRO A 13 -2.18 8.42 13.41
CA PRO A 13 -3.42 9.16 13.59
C PRO A 13 -4.68 8.38 13.20
N ALA A 14 -4.57 7.17 12.63
CA ALA A 14 -5.72 6.37 12.27
C ALA A 14 -6.57 6.02 13.51
N PRO A 15 -7.90 6.22 13.47
CA PRO A 15 -8.79 5.69 14.49
C PRO A 15 -8.64 4.17 14.61
N ARG A 16 -8.91 3.62 15.79
CA ARG A 16 -8.93 2.16 15.97
C ARG A 16 -10.17 1.58 15.31
N GLU A 17 -9.97 0.64 14.40
CA GLU A 17 -11.07 -0.15 13.83
C GLU A 17 -11.56 -1.18 14.86
N THR A 18 -12.87 -1.31 15.02
CA THR A 18 -13.51 -2.29 15.92
C THR A 18 -14.06 -3.50 15.18
N LYS A 19 -14.14 -3.41 13.85
CA LYS A 19 -14.52 -4.51 12.96
C LYS A 19 -13.34 -5.42 12.65
N ASP A 20 -13.66 -6.61 12.14
CA ASP A 20 -12.65 -7.60 11.74
C ASP A 20 -11.91 -7.23 10.44
N THR A 21 -12.50 -6.36 9.63
CA THR A 21 -12.00 -5.94 8.30
C THR A 21 -11.82 -4.43 8.22
N ASP A 22 -10.72 -4.00 7.62
CA ASP A 22 -10.47 -2.59 7.30
C ASP A 22 -10.12 -2.36 5.81
N ILE A 23 -9.86 -1.09 5.45
CA ILE A 23 -9.54 -0.69 4.07
C ILE A 23 -8.28 -1.38 3.53
N LEU A 24 -7.35 -1.84 4.38
CA LEU A 24 -6.15 -2.54 3.93
C LEU A 24 -6.48 -3.98 3.54
N ASP A 25 -7.37 -4.64 4.29
CA ASP A 25 -7.89 -5.95 3.92
C ASP A 25 -8.62 -5.89 2.58
N GLU A 26 -9.46 -4.87 2.39
CA GLU A 26 -10.12 -4.61 1.10
C GLU A 26 -9.11 -4.35 -0.02
N ALA A 27 -8.11 -3.52 0.21
CA ALA A 27 -7.06 -3.24 -0.76
C ALA A 27 -6.30 -4.50 -1.19
N ILE A 28 -5.90 -5.33 -0.23
CA ILE A 28 -5.18 -6.58 -0.49
C ILE A 28 -6.08 -7.58 -1.23
N TYR A 29 -7.36 -7.67 -0.84
CA TYR A 29 -8.34 -8.55 -1.47
C TYR A 29 -8.61 -8.14 -2.92
N TYR A 30 -8.89 -6.85 -3.16
CA TYR A 30 -9.20 -6.33 -4.49
C TYR A 30 -7.98 -6.07 -5.35
N PHE A 31 -6.75 -6.11 -4.80
CA PHE A 31 -5.52 -5.84 -5.55
C PHE A 31 -5.47 -6.59 -6.87
N LYS A 32 -5.79 -7.90 -6.86
CA LYS A 32 -5.78 -8.72 -8.08
C LYS A 32 -6.74 -8.23 -9.14
N ALA A 33 -7.95 -7.79 -8.78
CA ALA A 33 -8.91 -7.28 -9.75
C ALA A 33 -8.51 -5.86 -10.21
N ASN A 34 -8.22 -4.98 -9.25
CA ASN A 34 -7.91 -3.57 -9.45
C ASN A 34 -6.68 -3.35 -10.32
N VAL A 35 -5.68 -4.23 -10.27
CA VAL A 35 -4.44 -4.12 -11.05
C VAL A 35 -4.66 -4.31 -12.56
N PHE A 36 -5.77 -4.94 -12.99
CA PHE A 36 -6.11 -5.08 -14.40
C PHE A 36 -6.88 -3.87 -14.96
N PHE A 37 -7.48 -3.05 -14.10
CA PHE A 37 -8.24 -1.88 -14.54
C PHE A 37 -7.28 -0.74 -14.89
N LYS A 38 -7.35 -0.28 -16.15
CA LYS A 38 -6.55 0.86 -16.63
C LYS A 38 -7.11 2.22 -16.19
N ASN A 39 -8.41 2.28 -15.95
CA ASN A 39 -9.16 3.46 -15.53
C ASN A 39 -9.82 3.17 -14.19
N TYR A 40 -9.56 4.02 -13.19
CA TYR A 40 -10.22 3.97 -11.90
C TYR A 40 -11.03 5.25 -11.73
N GLU A 41 -12.33 5.13 -11.55
CA GLU A 41 -13.22 6.25 -11.27
C GLU A 41 -13.22 6.52 -9.76
N ILE A 42 -12.75 7.70 -9.35
CA ILE A 42 -12.70 8.10 -7.93
C ILE A 42 -14.08 8.65 -7.57
N LYS A 43 -14.87 7.89 -6.79
CA LYS A 43 -16.22 8.31 -6.38
C LYS A 43 -16.20 9.03 -5.05
N ASN A 44 -15.32 8.63 -4.13
CA ASN A 44 -15.24 9.22 -2.80
C ASN A 44 -13.80 9.36 -2.30
N GLU A 45 -13.65 9.87 -1.07
CA GLU A 45 -12.33 10.05 -0.47
C GLU A 45 -11.68 8.74 0.00
N ALA A 46 -12.47 7.69 0.24
CA ALA A 46 -11.99 6.37 0.61
C ALA A 46 -11.32 5.67 -0.58
N ASP A 47 -11.85 5.85 -1.79
CA ASP A 47 -11.23 5.39 -3.04
C ASP A 47 -9.80 5.91 -3.20
N ARG A 48 -9.56 7.17 -2.82
CA ARG A 48 -8.18 7.72 -2.84
C ARG A 48 -7.26 6.96 -1.89
N THR A 49 -7.74 6.60 -0.70
CA THR A 49 -6.96 5.76 0.24
C THR A 49 -6.74 4.37 -0.35
N LEU A 50 -7.75 3.75 -0.94
CA LEU A 50 -7.67 2.43 -1.58
C LEU A 50 -6.66 2.40 -2.74
N ILE A 51 -6.67 3.43 -3.60
CA ILE A 51 -5.72 3.58 -4.71
C ILE A 51 -4.30 3.72 -4.17
N TYR A 52 -4.08 4.54 -3.15
CA TYR A 52 -2.76 4.70 -2.54
C TYR A 52 -2.22 3.36 -2.02
N VAL A 53 -3.04 2.61 -1.27
CA VAL A 53 -2.65 1.29 -0.75
C VAL A 53 -2.36 0.32 -1.90
N THR A 54 -3.16 0.33 -2.97
CA THR A 54 -2.95 -0.50 -4.17
C THR A 54 -1.60 -0.20 -4.84
N LEU A 55 -1.22 1.07 -4.97
CA LEU A 55 0.09 1.47 -5.48
C LEU A 55 1.22 0.98 -4.55
N TYR A 56 1.03 1.13 -3.25
CA TYR A 56 2.03 0.73 -2.27
C TYR A 56 2.22 -0.80 -2.22
N ILE A 57 1.16 -1.60 -2.34
CA ILE A 57 1.24 -3.06 -2.46
C ILE A 57 2.16 -3.44 -3.63
N SER A 58 2.05 -2.74 -4.76
CA SER A 58 2.93 -3.00 -5.91
C SER A 58 4.40 -2.78 -5.57
N GLU A 59 4.75 -1.69 -4.88
CA GLU A 59 6.12 -1.41 -4.42
C GLU A 59 6.61 -2.45 -3.40
N CYS A 60 5.75 -2.86 -2.46
CA CYS A 60 6.06 -3.95 -1.51
C CYS A 60 6.43 -5.23 -2.25
N LEU A 61 5.62 -5.64 -3.23
CA LEU A 61 5.88 -6.85 -4.02
C LEU A 61 7.22 -6.75 -4.78
N LYS A 62 7.65 -5.56 -5.24
CA LYS A 62 8.98 -5.39 -5.90
C LYS A 62 10.13 -5.75 -4.97
N LYS A 63 9.99 -5.38 -3.69
CA LYS A 63 10.98 -5.63 -2.66
C LYS A 63 10.92 -7.08 -2.17
N LEU A 64 9.72 -7.58 -1.91
CA LEU A 64 9.50 -8.95 -1.45
C LEU A 64 9.96 -10.01 -2.45
N GLN A 65 9.89 -9.74 -3.76
CA GLN A 65 10.41 -10.66 -4.78
C GLN A 65 11.91 -10.97 -4.62
N LYS A 66 12.70 -10.06 -4.03
CA LYS A 66 14.14 -10.26 -3.79
C LYS A 66 14.45 -10.89 -2.44
N CYS A 67 13.44 -11.10 -1.59
CA CYS A 67 13.60 -11.66 -0.26
C CYS A 67 13.53 -13.19 -0.30
N ASN A 68 14.37 -13.86 0.49
CA ASN A 68 14.44 -15.32 0.52
C ASN A 68 13.73 -15.94 1.72
N SER A 69 13.34 -15.13 2.72
CA SER A 69 12.65 -15.55 3.94
C SER A 69 11.65 -14.50 4.40
N ARG A 70 10.64 -14.91 5.18
CA ARG A 70 9.66 -14.01 5.79
C ARG A 70 10.33 -12.98 6.68
N SER A 71 11.29 -13.40 7.51
CA SER A 71 12.01 -12.48 8.41
C SER A 71 12.79 -11.40 7.64
N GLN A 72 13.33 -11.73 6.47
CA GLN A 72 13.96 -10.73 5.60
C GLN A 72 12.91 -9.79 4.99
N GLY A 73 11.78 -10.35 4.55
CA GLY A 73 10.64 -9.58 4.03
C GLY A 73 10.11 -8.57 5.05
N GLU A 74 9.88 -8.98 6.30
CA GLU A 74 9.40 -8.10 7.38
C GLU A 74 10.37 -6.94 7.65
N LYS A 75 11.69 -7.20 7.66
CA LYS A 75 12.71 -6.14 7.79
C LYS A 75 12.66 -5.15 6.64
N GLU A 76 12.63 -5.64 5.40
CA GLU A 76 12.54 -4.79 4.21
C GLU A 76 11.24 -3.99 4.16
N MET A 77 10.11 -4.58 4.57
CA MET A 77 8.81 -3.90 4.66
C MET A 77 8.82 -2.83 5.74
N TYR A 78 9.45 -3.07 6.88
CA TYR A 78 9.63 -2.05 7.92
C TYR A 78 10.44 -0.86 7.39
N THR A 79 11.58 -1.12 6.75
CA THR A 79 12.41 -0.07 6.12
C THR A 79 11.63 0.68 5.03
N LEU A 80 10.88 -0.04 4.19
CA LEU A 80 10.05 0.56 3.16
C LEU A 80 8.94 1.42 3.77
N GLY A 81 8.33 1.01 4.88
CA GLY A 81 7.28 1.77 5.54
C GLY A 81 7.74 3.14 6.04
N ILE A 82 8.98 3.21 6.51
CA ILE A 82 9.61 4.44 7.05
C ILE A 82 10.20 5.31 5.94
N THR A 83 10.45 4.74 4.75
CA THR A 83 11.00 5.49 3.61
C THR A 83 10.11 6.68 3.26
N ASN A 84 10.72 7.83 2.96
CA ASN A 84 10.01 9.02 2.55
C ASN A 84 9.47 8.83 1.13
N PHE A 85 8.15 8.69 1.03
CA PHE A 85 7.42 8.71 -0.24
C PHE A 85 6.89 10.12 -0.51
N PRO A 86 6.84 10.55 -1.79
CA PRO A 86 6.21 11.80 -2.15
C PRO A 86 4.72 11.74 -1.81
N MET A 87 4.21 12.83 -1.27
CA MET A 87 2.79 12.99 -0.93
C MET A 87 2.02 13.81 -1.97
N PRO A 88 0.68 13.77 -1.95
CA PRO A 88 -0.13 14.69 -2.73
C PRO A 88 0.31 16.16 -2.58
N GLY A 89 0.64 16.80 -3.69
CA GLY A 89 1.17 18.16 -3.75
C GLY A 89 2.69 18.26 -3.90
N GLU A 90 3.44 17.17 -3.70
CA GLU A 90 4.90 17.16 -3.88
C GLU A 90 5.31 16.78 -5.32
N PRO A 91 6.44 17.32 -5.81
CA PRO A 91 7.03 16.86 -7.06
C PRO A 91 7.41 15.38 -6.94
N GLY A 92 6.90 14.54 -7.84
CA GLY A 92 7.14 13.10 -7.84
C GLY A 92 5.95 12.23 -7.40
N PHE A 93 4.86 12.82 -6.90
CA PHE A 93 3.64 12.06 -6.66
C PHE A 93 2.86 11.87 -7.99
N PRO A 94 2.69 10.63 -8.50
CA PRO A 94 2.19 10.38 -9.85
C PRO A 94 0.71 10.74 -10.06
N LEU A 95 -0.05 10.99 -8.99
CA LEU A 95 -1.50 11.22 -9.02
C LEU A 95 -1.90 12.62 -8.50
N ASN A 96 -1.03 13.61 -8.62
CA ASN A 96 -1.31 14.97 -8.13
C ASN A 96 -2.59 15.60 -8.69
N GLY A 97 -3.01 15.26 -9.91
CA GLY A 97 -4.27 15.74 -10.49
C GLY A 97 -5.54 15.15 -9.87
N MET A 98 -5.42 14.08 -9.07
CA MET A 98 -6.55 13.33 -8.50
C MET A 98 -6.65 13.47 -6.97
N TYR A 99 -5.60 14.01 -6.33
CA TYR A 99 -5.51 14.17 -4.89
C TYR A 99 -5.43 15.64 -4.53
N ALA A 100 -6.17 16.02 -3.48
CA ALA A 100 -6.01 17.34 -2.90
C ALA A 100 -4.67 17.43 -2.16
N LYS A 101 -3.96 18.55 -2.36
CA LYS A 101 -2.80 18.90 -1.53
C LYS A 101 -3.27 19.23 -0.10
N PRO A 102 -2.47 18.95 0.93
CA PRO A 102 -2.77 19.40 2.30
C PRO A 102 -2.97 20.91 2.36
N THR A 103 -3.95 21.36 3.16
CA THR A 103 -4.35 22.77 3.25
C THR A 103 -3.42 23.56 4.17
N ASN A 104 -2.82 22.90 5.16
CA ASN A 104 -1.93 23.49 6.15
C ASN A 104 -0.87 22.49 6.62
N LYS A 105 0.15 22.98 7.35
CA LYS A 105 1.26 22.15 7.85
C LYS A 105 0.81 21.02 8.79
N GLN A 106 -0.23 21.26 9.60
CA GLN A 106 -0.75 20.25 10.53
C GLN A 106 -1.41 19.08 9.79
N GLU A 107 -2.19 19.38 8.75
CA GLU A 107 -2.80 18.38 7.87
C GLU A 107 -1.73 17.62 7.09
N GLU A 108 -0.67 18.30 6.63
CA GLU A 108 0.46 17.65 5.97
C GLU A 108 1.15 16.64 6.90
N GLU A 109 1.46 17.02 8.14
CA GLU A 109 2.09 16.14 9.12
C GLU A 109 1.20 14.95 9.49
N THR A 110 -0.10 15.20 9.67
CA THR A 110 -1.10 14.17 9.93
C THR A 110 -1.21 13.20 8.75
N MET A 111 -1.17 13.71 7.52
CA MET A 111 -1.18 12.87 6.33
C MET A 111 0.10 12.03 6.23
N ARG A 112 1.29 12.61 6.47
CA ARG A 112 2.56 11.85 6.46
C ARG A 112 2.53 10.69 7.44
N THR A 113 2.12 10.96 8.68
CA THR A 113 2.06 9.95 9.74
C THR A 113 0.97 8.90 9.45
N TYR A 114 -0.17 9.30 8.90
CA TYR A 114 -1.20 8.34 8.46
C TYR A 114 -0.69 7.43 7.34
N LEU A 115 -0.07 7.99 6.30
CA LEU A 115 0.47 7.20 5.20
C LEU A 115 1.60 6.27 5.66
N GLN A 116 2.46 6.72 6.58
CA GLN A 116 3.48 5.86 7.20
C GLN A 116 2.84 4.67 7.94
N GLN A 117 1.79 4.93 8.73
CA GLN A 117 1.06 3.89 9.46
C GLN A 117 0.42 2.87 8.50
N ILE A 118 -0.24 3.34 7.43
CA ILE A 118 -0.76 2.49 6.35
C ILE A 118 0.34 1.62 5.77
N ARG A 119 1.50 2.22 5.44
CA ARG A 119 2.60 1.50 4.80
C ARG A 119 3.15 0.39 5.69
N GLN A 120 3.36 0.66 6.98
CA GLN A 120 3.85 -0.34 7.93
C GLN A 120 2.88 -1.52 8.08
N GLU A 121 1.60 -1.23 8.28
CA GLU A 121 0.58 -2.28 8.43
C GLU A 121 0.40 -3.09 7.14
N THR A 122 0.35 -2.42 5.99
CA THR A 122 0.20 -3.09 4.68
C THR A 122 1.38 -4.02 4.41
N GLY A 123 2.61 -3.57 4.67
CA GLY A 123 3.82 -4.37 4.48
C GLY A 123 3.82 -5.62 5.35
N LEU A 124 3.43 -5.51 6.62
CA LEU A 124 3.33 -6.65 7.53
C LEU A 124 2.31 -7.68 7.04
N ARG A 125 1.08 -7.24 6.69
CA ARG A 125 0.03 -8.14 6.20
C ARG A 125 0.39 -8.79 4.87
N LEU A 126 1.12 -8.09 4.00
CA LEU A 126 1.61 -8.67 2.75
C LEU A 126 2.63 -9.77 2.98
N CYS A 127 3.53 -9.66 3.95
CA CYS A 127 4.45 -10.74 4.30
C CYS A 127 3.71 -12.03 4.64
N GLU A 128 2.60 -11.95 5.40
CA GLU A 128 1.77 -13.10 5.74
C GLU A 128 1.09 -13.75 4.53
N LYS A 129 0.80 -12.96 3.48
CA LYS A 129 0.18 -13.45 2.25
C LYS A 129 1.19 -13.97 1.24
N VAL A 130 2.41 -13.43 1.22
CA VAL A 130 3.43 -13.74 0.20
C VAL A 130 4.26 -14.95 0.60
N PHE A 131 4.63 -15.09 1.87
CA PHE A 131 5.45 -16.20 2.34
C PHE A 131 4.59 -17.36 2.85
N ASP A 132 4.98 -18.57 2.47
CA ASP A 132 4.34 -19.78 2.97
C ASP A 132 4.79 -20.06 4.42
N PRO A 133 3.87 -20.22 5.38
CA PRO A 133 4.21 -20.39 6.80
C PRO A 133 4.95 -21.71 7.10
N GLN A 134 4.88 -22.71 6.22
CA GLN A 134 5.57 -24.00 6.41
C GLN A 134 6.97 -23.99 5.79
N THR A 135 7.15 -23.31 4.66
CA THR A 135 8.41 -23.37 3.89
C THR A 135 9.28 -22.12 4.02
N ASP A 136 8.75 -21.05 4.60
CA ASP A 136 9.36 -19.71 4.74
C ASP A 136 9.81 -19.10 3.39
N LYS A 137 9.43 -19.72 2.27
CA LYS A 137 9.78 -19.28 0.93
C LYS A 137 8.69 -18.37 0.36
N PRO A 138 9.06 -17.41 -0.51
CA PRO A 138 8.08 -16.70 -1.31
C PRO A 138 7.28 -17.73 -2.11
N SER A 139 5.96 -17.70 -1.96
CA SER A 139 5.08 -18.58 -2.72
C SER A 139 5.24 -18.27 -4.21
N LYS A 140 5.78 -19.23 -4.98
CA LYS A 140 5.88 -19.13 -6.46
C LYS A 140 4.52 -18.91 -7.13
N SER A 141 3.43 -19.24 -6.43
CA SER A 141 2.05 -19.31 -6.92
C SER A 141 1.08 -18.36 -6.22
N THR A 142 1.55 -17.32 -5.51
CA THR A 142 0.62 -16.25 -5.15
C THR A 142 0.31 -15.47 -6.42
N SER A 143 -0.92 -15.56 -6.89
CA SER A 143 -1.45 -14.79 -8.04
C SER A 143 -1.36 -13.26 -7.87
N LEU A 144 -0.67 -12.78 -6.83
CA LEU A 144 -0.17 -11.43 -6.63
C LEU A 144 1.07 -11.13 -7.50
N SER A 145 1.92 -12.12 -7.80
CA SER A 145 3.10 -11.99 -8.67
C SER A 145 2.73 -11.75 -10.16
N ASP A 146 1.63 -12.34 -10.61
CA ASP A 146 1.08 -12.12 -11.95
C ASP A 146 0.46 -10.72 -12.10
N GLY A 147 -0.31 -10.29 -11.09
CA GLY A 147 -0.86 -8.93 -11.01
C GLY A 147 0.23 -7.87 -11.00
N TYR A 148 1.29 -8.13 -10.24
CA TYR A 148 2.51 -7.31 -10.16
C TYR A 148 3.22 -7.13 -11.51
N SER A 149 3.47 -8.23 -12.24
CA SER A 149 4.18 -8.19 -13.53
C SER A 149 3.42 -7.34 -14.56
N LYS A 150 2.08 -7.38 -14.53
CA LYS A 150 1.23 -6.61 -15.43
C LYS A 150 1.08 -5.15 -15.01
N PHE A 151 1.05 -4.85 -13.71
CA PHE A 151 1.08 -3.46 -13.21
C PHE A 151 2.36 -2.73 -13.62
N LEU A 152 3.50 -3.39 -13.47
CA LEU A 152 4.81 -2.85 -13.86
C LEU A 152 4.88 -2.51 -15.36
N MET A 153 4.20 -3.30 -16.21
CA MET A 153 4.04 -2.94 -17.62
C MET A 153 3.20 -1.68 -17.82
N ILE A 154 2.13 -1.50 -17.02
CA ILE A 154 1.27 -0.30 -17.09
C ILE A 154 2.01 0.93 -16.56
N SER A 155 2.80 0.81 -15.48
CA SER A 155 3.54 1.93 -14.91
C SER A 155 4.72 2.38 -15.78
N LYS A 156 5.39 1.43 -16.47
CA LYS A 156 6.48 1.76 -17.41
C LYS A 156 6.00 2.40 -18.71
N ASN A 157 4.76 2.12 -19.13
CA ASN A 157 4.16 2.72 -20.32
C ASN A 157 3.45 4.06 -20.06
N ARG A 158 3.62 4.65 -18.86
CA ARG A 158 3.10 5.99 -18.51
C ARG A 158 4.23 6.94 -18.09
N VAL A 159 5.34 6.93 -18.84
CA VAL A 159 6.34 8.00 -18.85
C VAL A 159 6.43 8.53 -20.28
#